data_AF-A0AAE3QX02-F1
#
_entry.id   AF-A0AAE3QX02-F1
#
_cell.length_a   1.000
_cell.length_b   1.000
_cell.length_c   1.000
_cell.angle_alpha   90.00
_cell.angle_beta   90.00
_cell.angle_gamma   90.00
#
_symmetry.space_group_name_H-M   'P 1'
#
loop_
_entity.id
_entity.type
_entity.pdbx_description
1 polymer ?
#
loop_
_entity_poly.entity_id
_entity_poly.type
_entity_poly.pdbx_seq_one_letter_code
_entity_poly.pdbx_strand_id
1 'polypeptide(L)'
;MNCIHCGSEIPEARIKALPNTKTCIDCSKTNRVYGFAVISGKTTYSEIQIVTEETAQDLYTQQDRKGGVATGVQFKNQQPPKLSNFDFE
;
A
#
# COMPACT_ATOMS: atom_id res chain seq x y z
N MET A 1 4.78 -25.94 -15.35
CA MET A 1 4.17 -24.84 -16.17
C MET A 1 5.25 -23.81 -16.43
N ASN A 2 5.40 -23.30 -17.65
CA ASN A 2 6.58 -22.50 -18.03
C ASN A 2 6.23 -21.02 -18.19
N CYS A 3 7.18 -20.15 -17.87
CA CYS A 3 7.02 -18.71 -18.03
C CYS A 3 6.97 -18.31 -19.50
N ILE A 4 6.03 -17.45 -19.86
CA ILE A 4 5.88 -16.93 -21.23
C ILE A 4 7.03 -16.03 -21.70
N HIS A 5 7.85 -15.50 -20.79
CA HIS A 5 8.92 -14.54 -21.12
C HIS A 5 10.30 -15.18 -21.23
N CYS A 6 10.68 -16.00 -20.25
CA CYS A 6 12.01 -16.62 -20.19
C CYS A 6 11.99 -18.13 -20.44
N GLY A 7 10.81 -18.75 -20.54
CA GLY A 7 10.67 -20.20 -20.74
C GLY A 7 11.04 -21.06 -19.53
N SER A 8 11.47 -20.47 -18.41
CA SER A 8 11.82 -21.21 -17.20
C SER A 8 10.59 -21.83 -16.53
N GLU A 9 10.81 -22.89 -15.77
CA GLU A 9 9.77 -23.54 -15.00
C GLU A 9 9.29 -22.62 -13.86
N ILE A 10 7.97 -22.43 -13.76
CA ILE A 10 7.36 -21.64 -12.69
C ILE A 10 7.34 -22.49 -11.42
N PRO A 11 7.86 -22.00 -10.29
CA PRO A 11 7.85 -22.74 -9.02
C PRO A 11 6.43 -23.15 -8.60
N GLU A 12 6.28 -24.38 -8.09
CA GLU A 12 4.98 -24.93 -7.70
C GLU A 12 4.25 -24.08 -6.65
N ALA A 13 4.99 -23.53 -5.67
CA ALA A 13 4.42 -22.66 -4.65
C ALA A 13 3.71 -21.43 -5.25
N ARG A 14 4.21 -20.91 -6.38
CA ARG A 14 3.61 -19.77 -7.07
C ARG A 14 2.38 -20.17 -7.85
N ILE A 15 2.36 -21.35 -8.46
CA ILE A 15 1.17 -21.90 -9.13
C ILE A 15 0.07 -22.17 -8.09
N LYS A 16 0.44 -22.68 -6.90
CA LYS A 16 -0.50 -22.90 -5.79
C LYS A 16 -1.12 -21.59 -5.28
N ALA A 17 -0.32 -20.53 -5.15
CA ALA A 17 -0.81 -19.22 -4.69
C ALA A 17 -1.57 -18.44 -5.78
N LEU A 18 -1.14 -18.55 -7.04
CA LEU A 18 -1.68 -17.84 -8.19
C LEU A 18 -1.88 -18.82 -9.36
N PRO A 19 -2.98 -19.59 -9.38
CA PRO A 19 -3.18 -20.67 -10.35
C PRO A 19 -3.25 -20.19 -11.81
N ASN A 20 -3.58 -18.93 -12.04
CA ASN A 20 -3.67 -18.32 -13.37
C ASN A 20 -2.40 -17.56 -13.79
N THR A 21 -1.30 -17.71 -13.05
CA THR A 21 -0.05 -17.02 -13.35
C THR A 21 0.64 -17.57 -14.60
N LYS A 22 1.04 -16.68 -15.52
CA LYS A 22 1.78 -17.02 -16.74
C LYS A 22 3.25 -16.63 -16.68
N THR A 23 3.67 -15.96 -15.61
CA THR A 23 4.99 -15.35 -15.46
C THR A 23 5.71 -15.88 -14.22
N CYS A 24 7.01 -16.16 -14.34
CA CYS A 24 7.84 -16.55 -13.21
C CYS A 24 8.06 -15.36 -12.25
N ILE A 25 8.69 -15.63 -11.10
CA ILE A 25 9.01 -14.62 -10.07
C ILE A 25 9.84 -13.48 -10.67
N ASP A 26 10.85 -13.81 -11.48
CA ASP A 26 11.81 -12.82 -11.99
C ASP A 26 11.23 -11.96 -13.14
N CYS A 27 10.33 -12.53 -13.95
CA CYS A 27 9.66 -11.80 -15.03
C CYS A 27 8.40 -11.07 -14.60
N SER A 28 7.99 -11.21 -13.34
CA SER A 28 6.80 -10.51 -12.81
C SER A 28 7.13 -9.04 -12.60
N LYS A 29 6.42 -8.15 -13.31
CA LYS A 29 6.52 -6.69 -13.12
C LYS A 29 5.61 -6.17 -11.99
N THR A 30 4.99 -7.07 -11.23
CA THR A 30 4.06 -6.68 -10.17
C THR A 30 4.89 -6.28 -8.95
N ASN A 31 4.79 -5.01 -8.57
CA ASN A 31 5.48 -4.48 -7.40
C ASN A 31 4.95 -5.12 -6.11
N ARG A 32 5.81 -5.16 -5.09
CA ARG A 32 5.43 -5.68 -3.77
C ARG A 32 4.47 -4.70 -3.10
N VAL A 33 3.52 -5.24 -2.36
CA VAL A 33 2.70 -4.47 -1.42
C VAL A 33 3.39 -4.44 -0.06
N TYR A 34 3.21 -3.36 0.68
CA TYR A 34 3.83 -3.12 1.97
C TYR A 34 2.77 -3.00 3.05
N GLY A 35 3.06 -3.52 4.25
CA GLY A 35 2.21 -3.32 5.42
C GLY A 35 2.62 -2.06 6.17
N PHE A 36 1.70 -1.11 6.34
CA PHE A 36 1.91 0.11 7.12
C PHE A 36 1.07 0.04 8.40
N ALA A 37 1.70 0.22 9.56
CA ALA A 37 1.02 0.19 10.83
C ALA A 37 0.38 1.56 11.13
N VAL A 38 -0.95 1.59 11.20
CA VAL A 38 -1.72 2.78 11.56
C VAL A 38 -2.14 2.64 13.02
N ILE A 39 -1.67 3.55 13.87
CA ILE A 39 -2.05 3.61 15.29
C ILE A 39 -3.05 4.76 15.44
N SER A 40 -4.32 4.42 15.63
CA SER A 40 -5.39 5.40 15.86
C SER A 40 -5.73 5.45 17.35
N GLY A 41 -5.54 6.62 17.97
CA GLY A 41 -5.91 6.89 19.36
C GLY A 41 -4.79 6.67 20.38
N LYS A 42 -5.14 6.85 21.66
CA LYS A 42 -4.17 6.81 22.78
C LYS A 42 -3.85 5.40 23.27
N THR A 43 -4.70 4.39 23.04
CA THR A 43 -4.56 3.10 23.74
C THR A 43 -4.98 1.81 23.04
N THR A 44 -5.62 1.77 21.85
CA THR A 44 -6.30 0.49 21.52
C THR A 44 -6.46 0.01 20.08
N TYR A 45 -6.07 0.72 19.02
CA TYR A 45 -6.25 0.19 17.65
C TYR A 45 -4.99 0.37 16.82
N SER A 46 -4.21 -0.71 16.74
CA SER A 46 -3.11 -0.86 15.80
C SER A 46 -3.61 -1.70 14.64
N GLU A 47 -3.82 -1.08 13.50
CA GLU A 47 -4.25 -1.75 12.28
C GLU A 47 -3.07 -1.80 11.30
N ILE A 48 -2.96 -2.89 10.54
CA ILE A 48 -1.99 -3.00 9.45
C ILE A 48 -2.73 -2.76 8.15
N GLN A 49 -2.45 -1.63 7.50
CA GLN A 49 -2.96 -1.32 6.18
C GLN A 49 -2.00 -1.84 5.12
N ILE A 50 -2.52 -2.62 4.17
CA ILE A 50 -1.73 -3.09 3.03
C ILE A 50 -1.81 -2.02 1.94
N VAL A 51 -0.67 -1.43 1.60
CA VAL A 51 -0.54 -0.31 0.66
C VAL A 51 0.47 -0.64 -0.46
N THR A 52 0.49 0.19 -1.50
CA THR A 52 1.49 0.06 -2.58
C THR A 52 2.85 0.57 -2.11
N GLU A 53 3.91 0.23 -2.83
CA GLU A 53 5.26 0.71 -2.54
C GLU A 53 5.37 2.24 -2.50
N GLU A 54 4.76 2.91 -3.48
CA GLU A 54 4.78 4.37 -3.59
C GLU A 54 4.08 5.03 -2.39
N THR A 55 2.92 4.52 -2.00
CA THR A 55 2.19 5.02 -0.83
C THR A 55 2.92 4.72 0.46
N ALA A 56 3.57 3.57 0.59
CA ALA A 56 4.39 3.25 1.74
C ALA A 56 5.55 4.24 1.91
N GLN A 57 6.27 4.57 0.84
CA GLN A 57 7.38 5.53 0.88
C GLN A 57 6.93 6.93 1.31
N ASP A 58 5.79 7.40 0.78
CA ASP A 58 5.22 8.69 1.20
C ASP A 58 4.84 8.66 2.69
N LEU A 59 4.13 7.62 3.14
CA LEU A 59 3.75 7.47 4.54
C LEU A 59 4.95 7.41 5.49
N TYR A 60 6.02 6.69 5.11
CA TYR A 60 7.27 6.67 5.90
C TYR A 60 7.92 8.06 5.97
N THR A 61 7.94 8.79 4.85
CA THR A 61 8.47 10.16 4.81
C THR A 61 7.66 11.10 5.69
N GLN A 62 6.33 10.93 5.72
CA GLN A 62 5.44 11.70 6.57
C GLN A 62 5.61 11.37 8.05
N GLN A 63 5.85 10.09 8.38
CA GLN A 63 6.10 9.62 9.74
C GLN A 63 7.45 10.09 10.29
N ASP A 64 8.50 10.16 9.46
CA ASP A 64 9.86 10.57 9.88
C ASP A 64 9.99 12.09 10.12
N ARG A 65 8.91 12.87 9.97
CA ARG A 65 8.89 14.30 10.29
C ARG A 65 9.09 14.52 11.79
N LYS A 66 10.35 14.71 12.21
CA LYS A 66 10.72 15.15 13.56
C LYS A 66 10.53 16.65 13.72
N GLY A 67 9.41 17.04 14.35
CA GLY A 67 9.29 18.28 15.13
C GLY A 67 9.43 19.61 14.38
N GLY A 68 8.28 20.17 14.00
CA GLY A 68 8.01 21.62 14.04
C GLY A 68 6.65 21.80 14.70
N VAL A 69 6.43 22.90 15.44
CA VAL A 69 5.12 23.20 16.04
C VAL A 69 4.05 23.05 14.96
N ALA A 70 3.13 22.11 15.15
CA ALA A 70 2.05 21.87 14.20
C ALA A 70 1.16 23.13 14.16
N THR A 71 1.42 24.03 13.23
CA THR A 71 0.36 24.89 12.73
C THR A 71 -0.60 23.94 12.02
N GLY A 72 -1.68 23.57 12.72
CA GLY A 72 -2.69 22.64 12.22
C GLY A 72 -3.08 22.97 10.78
N VAL A 73 -3.48 21.94 10.03
CA VAL A 73 -3.77 21.97 8.58
C VAL A 73 -4.45 23.28 8.19
N GLN A 74 -3.68 24.25 7.69
CA GLN A 74 -4.22 25.53 7.27
C GLN A 74 -4.79 25.32 5.88
N PHE A 75 -6.11 25.11 5.81
CA PHE A 75 -6.82 25.17 4.54
C PHE A 75 -6.76 26.60 4.02
N LYS A 76 -5.70 26.94 3.28
CA LYS A 76 -5.64 28.22 2.57
C LYS A 76 -6.63 28.14 1.42
N ASN A 77 -7.79 28.78 1.61
CA ASN A 77 -8.84 29.02 0.60
C ASN A 77 -9.51 27.80 -0.03
N GLN A 78 -9.43 26.61 0.57
CA GLN A 78 -10.26 25.47 0.17
C GLN A 78 -11.22 25.14 1.32
N GLN A 79 -12.51 25.05 1.01
CA GLN A 79 -13.46 24.54 2.01
C GLN A 79 -13.07 23.10 2.34
N PRO A 80 -13.03 22.72 3.63
CA PRO A 80 -12.75 21.35 4.00
C PRO A 80 -13.73 20.44 3.26
N PRO A 81 -13.26 19.34 2.66
CA PRO A 81 -14.12 18.44 1.90
C PRO A 81 -15.25 17.98 2.82
N LYS A 82 -16.49 18.24 2.41
CA LYS A 82 -17.66 17.79 3.15
C LYS A 82 -17.65 16.26 3.11
N LEU A 83 -17.67 15.64 4.28
CA LEU A 83 -17.74 14.18 4.47
C LEU A 83 -19.06 13.56 3.95
N SER A 84 -19.87 14.30 3.20
CA SER A 84 -21.25 13.95 2.85
C SER A 84 -21.38 13.00 1.66
N ASN A 85 -20.29 12.56 1.03
CA ASN A 85 -20.38 11.72 -0.18
C ASN A 85 -19.60 10.40 -0.05
N PHE A 86 -19.63 9.79 1.14
CA PHE A 86 -19.36 8.36 1.31
C PHE A 86 -20.70 7.63 1.39
N ASP A 87 -21.44 7.64 0.28
CA ASP A 87 -22.53 6.69 0.10
C ASP A 87 -21.89 5.37 -0.37
N PHE A 88 -22.03 4.34 0.46
CA PHE A 88 -21.71 2.97 0.11
C PHE A 88 -22.86 2.42 -0.75
N GLU A 89 -22.67 2.40 -2.07
CA GLU A 89 -23.31 1.45 -2.99
C GLU A 89 -22.25 0.75 -3.84
#